data_AF-A0A662VWA0-F1
#
_entry.id   AF-A0A662VWA0-F1
#
_cell.length_a   1.000
_cell.length_b   1.000
_cell.length_c   1.000
_cell.angle_alpha   90.00
_cell.angle_beta   90.00
_cell.angle_gamma   90.00
#
_symmetry.space_group_name_H-M   'P 1'
#
loop_
_entity.id
_entity.type
_entity.pdbx_description
1 polymer ?
#
loop_
_entity_poly.entity_id
_entity_poly.type
_entity_poly.pdbx_seq_one_letter_code
_entity_poly.pdbx_strand_id
1 'polypeptide(L)'
;MKKRNMLCIKRKESLDVGHLILYNPYKNILSNFMELATKKEAKDFDPVAKVYHGLLSAPPEIREYYEALLGVTSYYQASKGGRGRYIEKKLASSFEFCSLDVKLSQIPFWLTYPAIHRKKGIFTLQGLSASEKKSIRRFHWDWIGEKDEETDLGSVIKNEKVMVLMEIKNRVDSGGTAARREIWTSQKFGVILDHLIEDKKIYRKHEEGEVKDFTFAEMLLHFDIHHLEMYIGILFDITDSPASIDADKRNGFYSSSKEGFNYLLSKMRDSKKFDIIDVDDEKLQVEVRHRLSGITIKCGALYGDEVTEKLFRQRTPVSDLLLLRYDDIWLSQLIAISERANLLKYGKNYTIIFRNLLIKDWNVRKLYDEFITSEGSEEALNNLVEYIIKKHSEIFPSELCSPSTEKDEYLADVIQFLGAVEA
;
A
#
# COMPACT_ATOMS: atom_id res chain seq x y z
N MET A 1 9.11 -11.70 -30.45
CA MET A 1 8.88 -11.84 -28.99
C MET A 1 8.20 -10.60 -28.48
N LYS A 2 7.36 -10.69 -27.43
CA LYS A 2 6.59 -9.53 -26.95
C LYS A 2 7.28 -8.84 -25.78
N LYS A 3 7.52 -7.52 -25.91
CA LYS A 3 7.93 -6.67 -24.78
C LYS A 3 6.84 -6.65 -23.71
N ARG A 4 7.26 -6.85 -22.45
CA ARG A 4 6.43 -6.76 -21.25
C ARG A 4 6.54 -5.37 -20.64
N ASN A 5 5.45 -4.87 -20.06
CA ASN A 5 5.47 -3.59 -19.37
C ASN A 5 6.02 -3.77 -17.96
N MET A 6 7.35 -3.76 -17.82
CA MET A 6 8.04 -3.95 -16.54
C MET A 6 8.37 -2.59 -15.91
N LEU A 7 7.95 -2.35 -14.67
CA LEU A 7 8.31 -1.18 -13.88
C LEU A 7 9.75 -1.27 -13.38
N CYS A 8 10.15 -2.44 -12.91
CA CYS A 8 11.42 -2.64 -12.20
C CYS A 8 12.64 -2.69 -13.13
N ILE A 9 12.46 -2.65 -14.45
CA ILE A 9 13.55 -2.46 -15.42
C ILE A 9 13.84 -0.99 -15.72
N LYS A 10 12.93 -0.08 -15.35
CA LYS A 10 13.07 1.35 -15.63
C LYS A 10 14.08 1.98 -14.68
N ARG A 11 14.76 3.04 -15.14
CA ARG A 11 15.68 3.82 -14.30
C ARG A 11 14.92 4.48 -13.15
N LYS A 12 15.24 4.09 -11.93
CA LYS A 12 14.54 4.53 -10.71
C LYS A 12 14.51 6.05 -10.57
N GLU A 13 15.59 6.74 -10.97
CA GLU A 13 15.75 8.19 -10.88
C GLU A 13 14.79 8.95 -11.81
N SER A 14 14.29 8.29 -12.84
CA SER A 14 13.33 8.86 -13.81
C SER A 14 11.86 8.69 -13.40
N LEU A 15 11.59 7.91 -12.35
CA LEU A 15 10.23 7.57 -11.96
C LEU A 15 9.60 8.66 -11.10
N ASP A 16 8.34 8.97 -11.38
CA ASP A 16 7.55 9.81 -10.48
C ASP A 16 7.22 9.08 -9.16
N VAL A 17 6.69 9.84 -8.20
CA VAL A 17 6.37 9.34 -6.86
C VAL A 17 5.39 8.16 -6.90
N GLY A 18 4.39 8.19 -7.78
CA GLY A 18 3.39 7.13 -7.91
C GLY A 18 4.03 5.79 -8.32
N HIS A 19 4.98 5.84 -9.25
CA HIS A 19 5.75 4.69 -9.68
C HIS A 19 6.74 4.21 -8.62
N LEU A 20 7.43 5.14 -7.94
CA LEU A 20 8.38 4.82 -6.87
C LEU A 20 7.74 4.07 -5.69
N ILE A 21 6.46 4.36 -5.41
CA ILE A 21 5.69 3.67 -4.37
C ILE A 21 5.54 2.17 -4.69
N LEU A 22 5.42 1.78 -5.95
CA LEU A 22 5.36 0.37 -6.39
C LEU A 22 6.74 -0.25 -6.61
N TYR A 23 7.70 0.53 -7.09
CA TYR A 23 9.01 0.05 -7.53
C TYR A 23 9.74 -0.76 -6.46
N ASN A 24 9.90 -0.21 -5.25
CA ASN A 24 10.68 -0.89 -4.20
C ASN A 24 9.98 -2.16 -3.66
N PRO A 25 8.66 -2.14 -3.37
CA PRO A 25 7.94 -3.36 -3.04
C PRO A 25 8.06 -4.45 -4.12
N TYR A 26 7.92 -4.09 -5.40
CA TYR A 26 8.06 -5.04 -6.49
C TYR A 26 9.47 -5.61 -6.56
N LYS A 27 10.52 -4.76 -6.54
CA LYS A 27 11.91 -5.21 -6.49
C LYS A 27 12.18 -6.21 -5.37
N ASN A 28 11.64 -5.96 -4.18
CA ASN A 28 11.78 -6.89 -3.05
C ASN A 28 11.13 -8.24 -3.35
N ILE A 29 9.92 -8.25 -3.92
CA ILE A 29 9.22 -9.49 -4.30
C ILE A 29 10.01 -10.24 -5.39
N LEU A 30 10.44 -9.53 -6.44
CA LEU A 30 11.21 -10.10 -7.55
C LEU A 30 12.51 -10.74 -7.08
N SER A 31 13.24 -10.11 -6.16
CA SER A 31 14.45 -10.68 -5.56
C SER A 31 14.19 -11.99 -4.81
N ASN A 32 13.07 -12.11 -4.12
CA ASN A 32 12.69 -13.35 -3.43
C ASN A 32 12.27 -14.44 -4.43
N PHE A 33 11.53 -14.08 -5.48
CA PHE A 33 11.23 -15.00 -6.58
C PHE A 33 12.51 -15.53 -7.25
N MET A 34 13.50 -14.66 -7.45
CA MET A 34 14.81 -15.03 -8.00
C MET A 34 15.54 -16.00 -7.08
N GLU A 35 15.50 -15.77 -5.77
CA GLU A 35 16.11 -16.67 -4.79
C GLU A 35 15.48 -18.06 -4.83
N LEU A 36 14.14 -18.16 -4.82
CA LEU A 36 13.42 -19.43 -4.93
C LEU A 36 13.76 -20.14 -6.25
N ALA A 37 13.77 -19.40 -7.36
CA ALA A 37 14.08 -19.93 -8.69
C ALA A 37 15.53 -20.39 -8.84
N THR A 38 16.47 -19.98 -7.98
CA THR A 38 17.91 -20.28 -8.17
C THR A 38 18.57 -21.07 -7.04
N LYS A 39 18.00 -21.09 -5.83
CA LYS A 39 18.55 -21.81 -4.67
C LYS A 39 17.66 -22.99 -4.29
N LYS A 40 18.11 -24.21 -4.56
CA LYS A 40 17.34 -25.43 -4.25
C LYS A 40 17.02 -25.54 -2.75
N GLU A 41 17.93 -25.06 -1.91
CA GLU A 41 17.90 -25.11 -0.45
C GLU A 41 17.07 -23.99 0.20
N ALA A 42 16.55 -23.03 -0.57
CA ALA A 42 15.52 -22.12 -0.08
C ALA A 42 14.27 -22.97 0.25
N LYS A 43 14.24 -23.52 1.46
CA LYS A 43 13.25 -24.51 1.91
C LYS A 43 11.98 -23.78 2.30
N ASP A 44 10.90 -24.06 1.58
CA ASP A 44 9.58 -23.50 1.88
C ASP A 44 8.76 -24.38 2.84
N PHE A 45 9.06 -25.68 2.92
CA PHE A 45 8.25 -26.64 3.67
C PHE A 45 9.11 -27.61 4.49
N ASP A 46 8.93 -27.55 5.81
CA ASP A 46 9.40 -28.60 6.72
C ASP A 46 8.57 -29.91 6.54
N PRO A 47 9.00 -31.04 7.11
CA PRO A 47 8.30 -32.31 6.95
C PRO A 47 6.81 -32.28 7.38
N VAL A 48 6.46 -31.52 8.42
CA VAL A 48 5.08 -31.38 8.89
C VAL A 48 4.27 -30.59 7.88
N ALA A 49 4.81 -29.48 7.38
CA ALA A 49 4.16 -28.68 6.33
C ALA A 49 3.95 -29.49 5.04
N LYS A 50 4.91 -30.35 4.66
CA LYS A 50 4.77 -31.26 3.51
C LYS A 50 3.63 -32.27 3.68
N VAL A 51 3.42 -32.79 4.89
CA VAL A 51 2.27 -33.65 5.19
C VAL A 51 0.98 -32.84 5.13
N TYR A 52 0.93 -31.70 5.84
CA TYR A 52 -0.27 -30.89 5.98
C TYR A 52 -0.80 -30.37 4.64
N HIS A 53 0.08 -29.91 3.76
CA HIS A 53 -0.28 -29.43 2.43
C HIS A 53 -0.46 -30.55 1.38
N GLY A 54 -0.31 -31.83 1.78
CA GLY A 54 -0.49 -32.98 0.90
C GLY A 54 0.64 -33.18 -0.13
N LEU A 55 1.80 -32.52 0.04
CA LEU A 55 2.95 -32.64 -0.87
C LEU A 55 3.48 -34.07 -0.94
N LEU A 56 3.44 -34.81 0.17
CA LEU A 56 3.86 -36.23 0.21
C LEU A 56 2.88 -37.16 -0.50
N SER A 57 1.61 -36.75 -0.63
CA SER A 57 0.56 -37.51 -1.30
C SER A 57 0.39 -37.13 -2.78
N ALA A 58 0.98 -36.02 -3.21
CA ALA A 58 0.93 -35.59 -4.60
C ALA A 58 1.60 -36.62 -5.53
N PRO A 59 0.98 -36.93 -6.69
CA PRO A 59 1.58 -37.78 -7.71
C PRO A 59 2.97 -37.27 -8.14
N PRO A 60 3.95 -38.17 -8.41
CA PRO A 60 5.30 -37.78 -8.80
C PRO A 60 5.37 -36.82 -10.00
N GLU A 61 4.39 -36.84 -10.89
CA GLU A 61 4.38 -36.05 -12.12
C GLU A 61 4.13 -34.57 -11.88
N ILE A 62 3.42 -34.23 -10.80
CA ILE A 62 3.03 -32.84 -10.46
C ILE A 62 3.66 -32.34 -9.16
N ARG A 63 4.34 -33.20 -8.41
CA ARG A 63 4.79 -32.91 -7.05
C ARG A 63 5.67 -31.67 -6.98
N GLU A 64 6.69 -31.57 -7.83
CA GLU A 64 7.62 -30.44 -7.83
C GLU A 64 6.93 -29.15 -8.28
N TYR A 65 6.00 -29.23 -9.23
CA TYR A 65 5.18 -28.09 -9.64
C TYR A 65 4.26 -27.62 -8.50
N TYR A 66 3.61 -28.55 -7.80
CA TYR A 66 2.74 -28.24 -6.68
C TYR A 66 3.53 -27.65 -5.49
N GLU A 67 4.72 -28.19 -5.18
CA GLU A 67 5.63 -27.59 -4.18
C GLU A 67 6.04 -26.17 -4.58
N ALA A 68 6.44 -25.96 -5.84
CA ALA A 68 6.80 -24.65 -6.36
C ALA A 68 5.63 -23.66 -6.33
N LEU A 69 4.44 -24.10 -6.72
CA LEU A 69 3.23 -23.29 -6.71
C LEU A 69 2.93 -22.78 -5.30
N LEU A 70 2.90 -23.67 -4.31
CA LEU A 70 2.65 -23.30 -2.91
C LEU A 70 3.74 -22.37 -2.36
N GLY A 71 5.02 -22.70 -2.58
CA GLY A 71 6.15 -21.91 -2.10
C GLY A 71 6.13 -20.49 -2.65
N VAL A 72 6.10 -20.35 -3.98
CA VAL A 72 6.16 -19.03 -4.66
C VAL A 72 4.90 -18.19 -4.39
N THR A 73 3.71 -18.79 -4.35
CA THR A 73 2.47 -18.04 -4.11
C THR A 73 2.31 -17.61 -2.66
N SER A 74 2.76 -18.41 -1.69
CA SER A 74 2.64 -18.09 -0.26
C SER A 74 3.29 -16.76 0.10
N TYR A 75 4.46 -16.46 -0.49
CA TYR A 75 5.21 -15.23 -0.26
C TYR A 75 4.41 -13.97 -0.64
N TYR A 76 3.75 -13.99 -1.80
CA TYR A 76 3.03 -12.83 -2.32
C TYR A 76 1.60 -12.71 -1.73
N GLN A 77 0.86 -13.81 -1.69
CA GLN A 77 -0.58 -13.79 -1.37
C GLN A 77 -0.86 -13.47 0.10
N ALA A 78 0.08 -13.75 1.00
CA ALA A 78 -0.04 -13.44 2.43
C ALA A 78 0.16 -11.95 2.77
N SER A 79 0.68 -11.11 1.85
CA SER A 79 0.92 -9.68 2.08
C SER A 79 -0.36 -8.84 1.99
N LYS A 80 -1.31 -9.07 2.91
CA LYS A 80 -2.55 -8.26 3.01
C LYS A 80 -2.24 -6.80 3.39
N GLY A 81 -1.30 -6.59 4.32
CA GLY A 81 -0.90 -5.26 4.80
C GLY A 81 -0.22 -4.40 3.73
N GLY A 82 0.61 -4.99 2.85
CA GLY A 82 1.28 -4.25 1.79
C GLY A 82 0.33 -3.61 0.77
N ARG A 83 -0.83 -4.25 0.52
CA ARG A 83 -1.85 -3.76 -0.41
C ARG A 83 -2.61 -2.55 0.11
N GLY A 84 -3.04 -2.57 1.38
CA GLY A 84 -3.63 -1.39 2.04
C GLY A 84 -2.67 -0.21 2.02
N ARG A 85 -1.42 -0.49 2.41
CA ARG A 85 -0.37 0.52 2.47
C ARG A 85 -0.05 1.17 1.11
N TYR A 86 -0.15 0.41 0.02
CA TYR A 86 0.01 0.95 -1.34
C TYR A 86 -1.05 2.02 -1.64
N ILE A 87 -2.32 1.71 -1.36
CA ILE A 87 -3.45 2.60 -1.62
C ILE A 87 -3.35 3.88 -0.80
N GLU A 88 -3.03 3.77 0.49
CA GLU A 88 -2.80 4.94 1.37
C GLU A 88 -1.70 5.85 0.80
N LYS A 89 -0.55 5.29 0.44
CA LYS A 89 0.55 6.06 -0.17
C LYS A 89 0.15 6.68 -1.50
N LYS A 90 -0.62 5.97 -2.32
CA LYS A 90 -1.09 6.49 -3.61
C LYS A 90 -2.02 7.68 -3.42
N LEU A 91 -2.99 7.59 -2.51
CA LEU A 91 -3.89 8.69 -2.14
C LEU A 91 -3.10 9.89 -1.60
N ALA A 92 -2.22 9.68 -0.61
CA ALA A 92 -1.41 10.75 -0.04
C ALA A 92 -0.45 11.41 -1.06
N SER A 93 0.02 10.65 -2.06
CA SER A 93 0.87 11.20 -3.14
C SER A 93 0.11 11.96 -4.22
N SER A 94 -1.21 11.80 -4.30
CA SER A 94 -2.02 12.37 -5.39
C SER A 94 -2.24 13.88 -5.23
N PHE A 95 -2.20 14.40 -3.98
CA PHE A 95 -2.40 15.82 -3.68
C PHE A 95 -1.41 16.33 -2.63
N GLU A 96 -1.05 17.62 -2.70
CA GLU A 96 0.00 18.21 -1.84
C GLU A 96 -0.38 18.34 -0.38
N PHE A 97 -1.66 18.60 -0.12
CA PHE A 97 -2.20 18.82 1.21
C PHE A 97 -2.65 17.53 1.91
N CYS A 98 -2.52 16.37 1.25
CA CYS A 98 -2.85 15.07 1.82
C CYS A 98 -1.60 14.40 2.41
N SER A 99 -1.75 13.71 3.54
CA SER A 99 -0.71 12.94 4.20
C SER A 99 -1.27 11.60 4.69
N LEU A 100 -0.36 10.68 5.02
CA LEU A 100 -0.65 9.42 5.69
C LEU A 100 -0.11 9.40 7.12
N ASP A 101 -0.57 8.43 7.92
CA ASP A 101 -0.20 8.17 9.32
C ASP A 101 -0.32 9.41 10.21
N VAL A 102 -1.47 10.07 10.16
CA VAL A 102 -1.67 11.28 10.96
C VAL A 102 -1.98 10.86 12.39
N LYS A 103 -0.95 10.90 13.23
CA LYS A 103 -1.06 10.76 14.69
C LYS A 103 -1.51 12.05 15.35
N LEU A 104 -2.33 11.96 16.39
CA LEU A 104 -2.75 13.12 17.18
C LEU A 104 -1.55 13.93 17.69
N SER A 105 -0.51 13.26 18.20
CA SER A 105 0.74 13.87 18.66
C SER A 105 1.49 14.64 17.57
N GLN A 106 1.28 14.28 16.30
CA GLN A 106 1.98 14.86 15.16
C GLN A 106 1.17 15.93 14.42
N ILE A 107 -0.10 16.17 14.78
CA ILE A 107 -0.93 17.17 14.10
C ILE A 107 -0.28 18.56 14.08
N PRO A 108 0.26 19.13 15.19
CA PRO A 108 0.92 20.43 15.12
C PRO A 108 2.11 20.46 14.16
N PHE A 109 2.88 19.35 14.10
CA PHE A 109 4.01 19.22 13.17
C PHE A 109 3.52 19.15 11.73
N TRP A 110 2.47 18.36 11.47
CA TRP A 110 1.87 18.21 10.16
C TRP A 110 1.30 19.54 9.65
N LEU A 111 0.60 20.31 10.49
CA LEU A 111 0.06 21.62 10.14
C LEU A 111 1.17 22.65 9.86
N THR A 112 2.32 22.56 10.54
CA THR A 112 3.47 23.45 10.33
C THR A 112 4.31 23.05 9.12
N TYR A 113 4.57 21.75 8.94
CA TYR A 113 5.47 21.20 7.92
C TYR A 113 4.82 20.05 7.13
N PRO A 114 3.73 20.32 6.37
CA PRO A 114 2.93 19.27 5.74
C PRO A 114 3.74 18.43 4.73
N ALA A 115 4.62 19.08 3.95
CA ALA A 115 5.47 18.39 3.00
C ALA A 115 6.46 17.41 3.66
N ILE A 116 7.04 17.80 4.82
CA ILE A 116 7.97 16.95 5.56
C ILE A 116 7.24 15.77 6.17
N HIS A 117 6.07 16.01 6.78
CA HIS A 117 5.22 14.95 7.34
C HIS A 117 4.81 13.94 6.27
N ARG A 118 4.32 14.41 5.12
CA ARG A 118 3.96 13.57 3.97
C ARG A 118 5.13 12.73 3.47
N LYS A 119 6.30 13.37 3.26
CA LYS A 119 7.51 12.69 2.80
C LYS A 119 7.98 11.62 3.79
N LYS A 120 7.90 11.90 5.10
CA LYS A 120 8.16 10.94 6.18
C LYS A 120 7.20 9.74 6.10
N GLY A 121 5.90 9.96 5.88
CA GLY A 121 4.94 8.87 5.73
C GLY A 121 5.24 7.97 4.52
N ILE A 122 5.54 8.57 3.36
CA ILE A 122 5.77 7.81 2.12
C ILE A 122 7.09 7.04 2.14
N PHE A 123 8.18 7.71 2.56
CA PHE A 123 9.55 7.21 2.44
C PHE A 123 10.26 6.92 3.77
N THR A 124 9.54 7.00 4.90
CA THR A 124 10.09 6.90 6.27
C THR A 124 11.11 7.99 6.58
N LEU A 125 11.73 7.93 7.76
CA LEU A 125 12.84 8.82 8.13
C LEU A 125 14.06 8.68 7.19
N GLN A 126 14.25 7.53 6.55
CA GLN A 126 15.38 7.32 5.64
C GLN A 126 15.30 8.24 4.41
N GLY A 127 14.08 8.55 3.94
CA GLY A 127 13.87 9.46 2.82
C GLY A 127 14.08 10.95 3.13
N LEU A 128 14.29 11.33 4.38
CA LEU A 128 14.45 12.73 4.79
C LEU A 128 15.93 13.17 4.79
N SER A 129 16.15 14.41 4.37
CA SER A 129 17.41 15.12 4.49
C SER A 129 17.79 15.41 5.95
N ALA A 130 19.06 15.76 6.19
CA ALA A 130 19.54 16.09 7.52
C ALA A 130 18.84 17.33 8.13
N SER A 131 18.49 18.33 7.31
CA SER A 131 17.74 19.51 7.73
C SER A 131 16.30 19.16 8.11
N GLU A 132 15.59 18.38 7.29
CA GLU A 132 14.23 17.90 7.60
C GLU A 132 14.20 17.10 8.91
N LYS A 133 15.17 16.20 9.12
CA LYS A 133 15.33 15.45 10.37
C LYS A 133 15.61 16.34 11.57
N LYS A 134 16.29 17.47 11.36
CA LYS A 134 16.54 18.46 12.42
C LYS A 134 15.27 19.21 12.78
N SER A 135 14.43 19.58 11.80
CA SER A 135 13.13 20.21 12.04
C SER A 135 12.19 19.34 12.86
N ILE A 136 12.17 18.03 12.62
CA ILE A 136 11.39 17.08 13.44
C ILE A 136 11.90 17.06 14.88
N ARG A 137 13.22 16.92 15.09
CA ARG A 137 13.82 16.80 16.43
C ARG A 137 13.75 18.06 17.29
N ARG A 138 13.64 19.22 16.65
CA ARG A 138 13.60 20.53 17.32
C ARG A 138 12.21 21.16 17.29
N PHE A 139 11.19 20.36 16.98
CA PHE A 139 9.85 20.89 16.89
C PHE A 139 9.34 21.30 18.26
N HIS A 140 8.68 22.46 18.32
CA HIS A 140 8.37 23.16 19.58
C HIS A 140 7.08 22.66 20.27
N TRP A 141 6.51 21.55 19.82
CA TRP A 141 5.30 20.98 20.40
C TRP A 141 5.57 19.58 20.93
N ASP A 142 5.17 19.36 22.18
CA ASP A 142 5.17 18.05 22.81
C ASP A 142 3.74 17.53 22.96
N TRP A 143 3.61 16.21 22.92
CA TRP A 143 2.40 15.49 23.26
C TRP A 143 2.48 15.03 24.73
N ILE A 144 1.48 15.40 25.52
CA ILE A 144 1.36 15.04 26.94
C ILE A 144 0.08 14.23 27.23
N GLY A 145 -0.68 13.86 26.19
CA GLY A 145 -1.88 13.02 26.32
C GLY A 145 -1.56 11.53 26.50
N GLU A 146 -2.53 10.78 27.03
CA GLU A 146 -2.35 9.34 27.29
C GLU A 146 -2.57 8.46 26.05
N LYS A 147 -3.50 8.86 25.16
CA LYS A 147 -3.90 8.08 23.98
C LYS A 147 -3.57 8.81 22.68
N ASP A 148 -2.48 8.40 22.03
CA ASP A 148 -2.02 8.92 20.73
C ASP A 148 -2.54 8.06 19.58
N GLU A 149 -3.76 8.36 19.13
CA GLU A 149 -4.39 7.63 18.04
C GLU A 149 -3.84 8.06 16.67
N GLU A 150 -3.85 7.14 15.71
CA GLU A 150 -3.39 7.36 14.34
C GLU A 150 -4.56 7.22 13.36
N THR A 151 -4.55 8.03 12.30
CA THR A 151 -5.45 7.86 11.16
C THR A 151 -4.69 7.58 9.88
N ASP A 152 -5.25 6.72 9.02
CA ASP A 152 -4.59 6.26 7.79
C ASP A 152 -4.21 7.44 6.89
N LEU A 153 -5.14 8.39 6.72
CA LEU A 153 -4.98 9.58 5.89
C LEU A 153 -5.47 10.85 6.58
N GLY A 154 -4.89 11.98 6.19
CA GLY A 154 -5.40 13.29 6.54
C GLY A 154 -5.21 14.31 5.43
N SER A 155 -6.06 15.33 5.40
CA SER A 155 -6.01 16.44 4.45
C SER A 155 -6.25 17.77 5.18
N VAL A 156 -5.55 18.83 4.77
CA VAL A 156 -5.73 20.18 5.34
C VAL A 156 -6.11 21.15 4.23
N ILE A 157 -7.35 21.63 4.27
CA ILE A 157 -7.93 22.51 3.25
C ILE A 157 -7.94 23.92 3.83
N LYS A 158 -6.79 24.60 3.70
CA LYS A 158 -6.50 25.87 4.40
C LYS A 158 -7.51 26.97 4.09
N ASN A 159 -7.98 27.06 2.85
CA ASN A 159 -8.99 28.04 2.42
C ASN A 159 -10.36 27.82 3.07
N GLU A 160 -10.68 26.58 3.45
CA GLU A 160 -11.93 26.23 4.14
C GLU A 160 -11.75 26.14 5.67
N LYS A 161 -10.52 26.25 6.17
CA LYS A 161 -10.19 26.03 7.60
C LYS A 161 -10.62 24.64 8.09
N VAL A 162 -10.52 23.65 7.19
CA VAL A 162 -10.94 22.27 7.43
C VAL A 162 -9.72 21.36 7.57
N MET A 163 -9.77 20.49 8.57
CA MET A 163 -8.93 19.30 8.65
C MET A 163 -9.81 18.06 8.46
N VAL A 164 -9.44 17.22 7.48
CA VAL A 164 -10.09 15.92 7.24
C VAL A 164 -9.15 14.83 7.76
N LEU A 165 -9.68 13.90 8.54
CA LEU A 165 -9.01 12.67 8.98
C LEU A 165 -9.81 11.48 8.46
N MET A 166 -9.13 10.46 7.96
CA MET A 166 -9.80 9.35 7.29
C MET A 166 -9.16 8.00 7.58
N GLU A 167 -10.01 7.03 7.88
CA GLU A 167 -9.68 5.61 7.97
C GLU A 167 -10.12 4.94 6.67
N ILE A 168 -9.23 4.22 6.00
CA ILE A 168 -9.50 3.61 4.69
C ILE A 168 -9.80 2.12 4.84
N LYS A 169 -10.79 1.69 4.06
CA LYS A 169 -11.04 0.28 3.76
C LYS A 169 -11.06 0.08 2.25
N ASN A 170 -10.18 -0.80 1.78
CA ASN A 170 -10.05 -1.09 0.36
C ASN A 170 -11.35 -1.64 -0.24
N ARG A 171 -12.00 -2.57 0.47
CA ARG A 171 -13.26 -3.18 0.06
C ARG A 171 -14.27 -3.16 1.20
N VAL A 172 -15.56 -3.28 0.86
CA VAL A 172 -16.66 -3.44 1.82
C VAL A 172 -16.42 -4.59 2.83
N ASP A 173 -15.75 -5.66 2.41
CA ASP A 173 -15.45 -6.84 3.23
C ASP A 173 -14.08 -6.79 3.94
N SER A 174 -13.35 -5.68 3.83
CA SER A 174 -12.02 -5.55 4.42
C SER A 174 -12.06 -5.38 5.93
N GLY A 175 -11.32 -6.23 6.65
CA GLY A 175 -11.18 -6.19 8.11
C GLY A 175 -12.31 -6.87 8.90
N GLY A 176 -13.38 -7.31 8.22
CA GLY A 176 -14.53 -7.94 8.87
C GLY A 176 -15.39 -6.94 9.66
N THR A 177 -16.47 -7.44 10.25
CA THR A 177 -17.46 -6.64 10.99
C THR A 177 -16.88 -5.97 12.24
N ALA A 178 -15.92 -6.60 12.91
CA ALA A 178 -15.27 -6.06 14.11
C ALA A 178 -14.46 -4.80 13.80
N ALA A 179 -13.56 -4.83 12.82
CA ALA A 179 -12.75 -3.67 12.44
C ALA A 179 -13.61 -2.49 11.95
N ARG A 180 -14.76 -2.77 11.34
CA ARG A 180 -15.73 -1.76 10.91
C ARG A 180 -16.39 -1.05 12.09
N ARG A 181 -16.66 -1.78 13.18
CA ARG A 181 -17.24 -1.23 14.42
C ARG A 181 -16.20 -0.46 15.22
N GLU A 182 -14.98 -0.99 15.33
CA GLU A 182 -13.86 -0.41 16.08
C GLU A 182 -13.54 1.03 15.68
N ILE A 183 -13.66 1.38 14.39
CA ILE A 183 -13.39 2.74 13.91
C ILE A 183 -14.29 3.80 14.59
N TRP A 184 -15.51 3.44 14.95
CA TRP A 184 -16.50 4.37 15.51
C TRP A 184 -16.54 4.35 17.04
N THR A 185 -16.09 3.27 17.69
CA THR A 185 -16.30 3.06 19.12
C THR A 185 -15.17 3.63 19.96
N SER A 186 -14.78 3.01 21.08
CA SER A 186 -13.76 3.53 22.01
C SER A 186 -12.31 3.48 21.47
N GLN A 187 -12.15 3.26 20.17
CA GLN A 187 -10.91 3.31 19.40
C GLN A 187 -11.05 4.35 18.28
N LYS A 188 -9.97 4.73 17.59
CA LYS A 188 -10.03 5.63 16.43
C LYS A 188 -10.85 6.90 16.71
N PHE A 189 -12.01 7.07 16.08
CA PHE A 189 -12.82 8.30 16.21
C PHE A 189 -13.31 8.53 17.64
N GLY A 190 -13.62 7.48 18.41
CA GLY A 190 -14.05 7.70 19.79
C GLY A 190 -12.96 8.21 20.70
N VAL A 191 -11.68 7.94 20.43
CA VAL A 191 -10.53 8.52 21.15
C VAL A 191 -10.41 10.01 20.84
N ILE A 192 -10.59 10.39 19.58
CA ILE A 192 -10.58 11.81 19.18
C ILE A 192 -11.73 12.57 19.85
N LEU A 193 -12.91 11.96 19.93
CA LEU A 193 -14.05 12.52 20.66
C LEU A 193 -13.81 12.58 22.16
N ASP A 194 -13.13 11.61 22.76
CA ASP A 194 -12.77 11.66 24.18
C ASP A 194 -11.94 12.89 24.50
N HIS A 195 -10.94 13.20 23.67
CA HIS A 195 -10.11 14.41 23.84
C HIS A 195 -10.93 15.71 23.75
N LEU A 196 -12.00 15.72 22.94
CA LEU A 196 -12.92 16.86 22.85
C LEU A 196 -13.89 16.94 24.04
N ILE A 197 -14.34 15.79 24.56
CA ILE A 197 -15.28 15.71 25.69
C ILE A 197 -14.58 16.05 27.01
N GLU A 198 -13.41 15.46 27.23
CA GLU A 198 -12.62 15.61 28.46
C GLU A 198 -12.02 17.02 28.58
N ASP A 199 -11.74 17.67 27.44
CA ASP A 199 -11.14 19.00 27.34
C ASP A 199 -9.85 19.12 28.16
N LYS A 200 -9.09 18.02 28.24
CA LYS A 200 -7.79 17.98 28.90
C LYS A 200 -6.75 18.64 28.01
N LYS A 201 -5.76 19.28 28.65
CA LYS A 201 -4.57 19.80 27.99
C LYS A 201 -3.68 18.61 27.60
N ILE A 202 -3.52 18.37 26.31
CA ILE A 202 -2.80 17.20 25.76
C ILE A 202 -1.63 17.60 24.86
N TYR A 203 -1.48 18.90 24.57
CA TYR A 203 -0.37 19.46 23.83
C TYR A 203 0.35 20.50 24.67
N ARG A 204 1.67 20.62 24.48
CA ARG A 204 2.51 21.64 25.10
C ARG A 204 3.37 22.33 24.05
N LYS A 205 3.21 23.64 23.89
CA LYS A 205 4.04 24.47 23.01
C LYS A 205 5.13 25.16 23.83
N HIS A 206 6.36 25.15 23.34
CA HIS A 206 7.52 25.87 23.88
C HIS A 206 7.87 27.04 22.98
N GLU A 207 7.75 28.27 23.46
CA GLU A 207 8.05 29.47 22.66
C GLU A 207 8.79 30.49 23.54
N GLU A 208 10.03 30.83 23.16
CA GLU A 208 10.84 31.90 23.78
C GLU A 208 10.95 31.90 25.32
N GLY A 209 10.91 30.71 25.95
CA GLY A 209 10.99 30.56 27.40
C GLY A 209 9.64 30.45 28.10
N GLU A 210 8.54 30.61 27.38
CA GLU A 210 7.19 30.33 27.86
C GLU A 210 6.74 28.93 27.43
N VAL A 211 5.97 28.29 28.31
CA VAL A 211 5.35 26.99 28.10
C VAL A 211 3.85 27.17 28.17
N LYS A 212 3.15 26.84 27.10
CA LYS A 212 1.69 26.92 27.04
C LYS A 212 1.09 25.58 26.66
N ASP A 213 0.14 25.15 27.47
CA ASP A 213 -0.56 23.89 27.26
C ASP A 213 -1.90 24.13 26.55
N PHE A 214 -2.26 23.24 25.63
CA PHE A 214 -3.45 23.32 24.78
C PHE A 214 -4.28 22.05 24.87
N THR A 215 -5.61 22.19 24.87
CA THR A 215 -6.53 21.08 24.59
C THR A 215 -6.52 20.79 23.09
N PHE A 216 -7.13 19.68 22.67
CA PHE A 216 -7.21 19.37 21.24
C PHE A 216 -7.91 20.48 20.45
N ALA A 217 -9.03 20.98 20.97
CA ALA A 217 -9.80 22.04 20.33
C ALA A 217 -9.02 23.36 20.25
N GLU A 218 -8.32 23.76 21.32
CA GLU A 218 -7.51 24.98 21.31
C GLU A 218 -6.32 24.88 20.35
N MET A 219 -5.71 23.70 20.23
CA MET A 219 -4.64 23.46 19.26
C MET A 219 -5.17 23.62 17.83
N LEU A 220 -6.32 23.05 17.49
CA LEU A 220 -6.93 23.24 16.17
C LEU A 220 -7.19 24.72 15.87
N LEU A 221 -7.79 25.45 16.81
CA LEU A 221 -8.04 26.88 16.66
C LEU A 221 -6.73 27.70 16.54
N HIS A 222 -5.67 27.30 17.24
CA HIS A 222 -4.35 27.94 17.11
C HIS A 222 -3.80 27.89 15.69
N PHE A 223 -4.10 26.82 14.96
CA PHE A 223 -3.75 26.66 13.54
C PHE A 223 -4.86 27.11 12.58
N ASP A 224 -5.81 27.91 13.05
CA ASP A 224 -6.95 28.44 12.28
C ASP A 224 -7.89 27.35 11.73
N ILE A 225 -7.93 26.16 12.34
CA ILE A 225 -8.84 25.07 11.95
C ILE A 225 -10.16 25.18 12.73
N HIS A 226 -11.24 25.39 12.00
CA HIS A 226 -12.59 25.60 12.54
C HIS A 226 -13.53 24.42 12.26
N HIS A 227 -13.12 23.54 11.34
CA HIS A 227 -13.89 22.38 10.92
C HIS A 227 -13.02 21.12 11.00
N LEU A 228 -13.52 20.10 11.70
CA LEU A 228 -12.91 18.78 11.78
C LEU A 228 -13.84 17.76 11.10
N GLU A 229 -13.37 17.13 10.04
CA GLU A 229 -14.12 16.06 9.37
C GLU A 229 -13.41 14.71 9.60
N MET A 230 -14.15 13.71 10.06
CA MET A 230 -13.64 12.36 10.36
C MET A 230 -14.46 11.33 9.61
N TYR A 231 -13.85 10.57 8.70
CA TYR A 231 -14.60 9.63 7.87
C TYR A 231 -14.00 8.24 7.81
N ILE A 232 -14.85 7.22 7.78
CA ILE A 232 -14.46 5.93 7.22
C ILE A 232 -14.69 5.98 5.71
N GLY A 233 -13.61 5.82 4.94
CA GLY A 233 -13.64 5.80 3.49
C GLY A 233 -13.58 4.38 2.94
N ILE A 234 -14.52 4.01 2.08
CA ILE A 234 -14.68 2.65 1.56
C ILE A 234 -14.55 2.72 0.05
N LEU A 235 -13.48 2.14 -0.49
CA LEU A 235 -13.13 2.40 -1.89
C LEU A 235 -13.92 1.53 -2.87
N PHE A 236 -13.91 0.21 -2.69
CA PHE A 236 -14.49 -0.74 -3.64
C PHE A 236 -15.53 -1.67 -3.00
N ASP A 237 -16.41 -2.23 -3.82
CA ASP A 237 -17.23 -3.37 -3.44
C ASP A 237 -16.57 -4.71 -3.80
N ILE A 238 -17.28 -5.81 -3.62
CA ILE A 238 -16.75 -7.15 -3.89
C ILE A 238 -16.58 -7.47 -5.40
N THR A 239 -17.17 -6.64 -6.27
CA THR A 239 -17.12 -6.74 -7.73
C THR A 239 -16.04 -5.84 -8.35
N ASP A 240 -15.20 -5.24 -7.51
CA ASP A 240 -14.18 -4.25 -7.87
C ASP A 240 -14.75 -2.92 -8.43
N SER A 241 -16.06 -2.71 -8.30
CA SER A 241 -16.72 -1.43 -8.61
C SER A 241 -16.53 -0.44 -7.43
N PRO A 242 -16.64 0.88 -7.65
CA PRO A 242 -16.68 1.83 -6.55
C PRO A 242 -17.74 1.46 -5.51
N ALA A 243 -17.40 1.53 -4.23
CA ALA A 243 -18.31 1.12 -3.17
C ALA A 243 -19.59 1.98 -3.17
N SER A 244 -20.67 1.38 -2.66
CA SER A 244 -21.94 2.06 -2.41
C SER A 244 -22.59 1.52 -1.13
N ILE A 245 -23.49 2.32 -0.53
CA ILE A 245 -24.28 1.90 0.64
C ILE A 245 -25.06 0.62 0.34
N ASP A 246 -25.66 0.52 -0.85
CA ASP A 246 -26.44 -0.66 -1.24
C ASP A 246 -25.57 -1.92 -1.35
N ALA A 247 -24.36 -1.79 -1.89
CA ALA A 247 -23.40 -2.89 -1.89
C ALA A 247 -23.00 -3.28 -0.46
N ASP A 248 -22.76 -2.32 0.43
CA ASP A 248 -22.39 -2.58 1.82
C ASP A 248 -23.51 -3.27 2.63
N LYS A 249 -24.77 -2.86 2.39
CA LYS A 249 -25.98 -3.48 2.94
C LYS A 249 -26.12 -4.92 2.46
N ARG A 250 -26.04 -5.16 1.14
CA ARG A 250 -26.17 -6.50 0.54
C ARG A 250 -25.11 -7.48 1.01
N ASN A 251 -23.89 -7.00 1.28
CA ASN A 251 -22.77 -7.82 1.74
C ASN A 251 -22.70 -7.95 3.27
N GLY A 252 -23.60 -7.32 4.03
CA GLY A 252 -23.76 -7.54 5.47
C GLY A 252 -22.83 -6.74 6.39
N PHE A 253 -22.09 -5.75 5.87
CA PHE A 253 -21.14 -4.97 6.67
C PHE A 253 -21.72 -3.65 7.20
N TYR A 254 -22.73 -3.10 6.51
CA TYR A 254 -23.39 -1.84 6.88
C TYR A 254 -23.95 -1.85 8.31
N SER A 255 -24.57 -2.97 8.74
CA SER A 255 -25.17 -3.09 10.07
C SER A 255 -24.16 -2.89 11.20
N SER A 256 -22.92 -3.37 11.01
CA SER A 256 -21.83 -3.24 11.99
C SER A 256 -21.33 -1.80 12.07
N SER A 257 -21.24 -1.12 10.92
CA SER A 257 -20.94 0.32 10.89
C SER A 257 -22.07 1.16 11.50
N LYS A 258 -23.33 0.79 11.28
CA LYS A 258 -24.47 1.47 11.91
C LYS A 258 -24.49 1.32 13.42
N GLU A 259 -24.17 0.13 13.95
CA GLU A 259 -24.02 -0.07 15.39
C GLU A 259 -22.92 0.81 15.99
N GLY A 260 -21.75 0.86 15.34
CA GLY A 260 -20.65 1.74 15.74
C GLY A 260 -21.02 3.23 15.67
N PHE A 261 -21.66 3.66 14.59
CA PHE A 261 -22.17 5.03 14.43
C PHE A 261 -23.16 5.41 15.53
N ASN A 262 -24.11 4.52 15.86
CA ASN A 262 -25.08 4.76 16.93
C ASN A 262 -24.40 4.93 18.30
N TYR A 263 -23.35 4.16 18.57
CA TYR A 263 -22.53 4.32 19.79
C TYR A 263 -21.82 5.68 19.83
N LEU A 264 -21.23 6.11 18.72
CA LEU A 264 -20.56 7.41 18.61
C LEU A 264 -21.58 8.56 18.81
N LEU A 265 -22.76 8.44 18.21
CA LEU A 265 -23.84 9.40 18.34
C LEU A 265 -24.41 9.47 19.77
N SER A 266 -24.59 8.33 20.44
CA SER A 266 -25.03 8.32 21.85
C SER A 266 -23.99 8.98 22.75
N LYS A 267 -22.71 8.68 22.55
CA LYS A 267 -21.60 9.31 23.27
C LYS A 267 -21.59 10.84 23.12
N MET A 268 -21.80 11.34 21.90
CA MET A 268 -21.93 12.79 21.66
C MET A 268 -23.12 13.40 22.42
N ARG A 269 -24.30 12.77 22.34
CA ARG A 269 -25.52 13.24 23.02
C ARG A 269 -25.38 13.25 24.54
N ASP A 270 -24.87 12.16 25.11
CA ASP A 270 -24.77 11.97 26.56
C ASP A 270 -23.73 12.90 27.20
N SER A 271 -22.68 13.27 26.47
CA SER A 271 -21.64 14.19 26.95
C SER A 271 -22.14 15.61 27.26
N LYS A 272 -23.22 16.06 26.60
CA LYS A 272 -23.72 17.45 26.61
C LYS A 272 -22.68 18.51 26.20
N LYS A 273 -21.57 18.11 25.57
CA LYS A 273 -20.51 18.99 25.06
C LYS A 273 -20.75 19.44 23.62
N PHE A 274 -21.70 18.80 22.93
CA PHE A 274 -21.99 19.05 21.53
C PHE A 274 -23.43 19.45 21.31
N ASP A 275 -23.64 20.36 20.36
CA ASP A 275 -24.95 20.64 19.77
C ASP A 275 -25.04 19.87 18.45
N ILE A 276 -26.01 18.95 18.36
CA ILE A 276 -26.25 18.19 17.12
C ILE A 276 -26.90 19.13 16.10
N ILE A 277 -26.28 19.28 14.94
CA ILE A 277 -26.77 20.12 13.85
C ILE A 277 -27.59 19.27 12.88
N ASP A 278 -27.03 18.14 12.43
CA ASP A 278 -27.65 17.26 11.45
C ASP A 278 -27.24 15.80 11.66
N VAL A 279 -28.14 14.87 11.31
CA VAL A 279 -27.90 13.43 11.35
C VAL A 279 -28.48 12.79 10.11
N ASP A 280 -27.62 12.23 9.25
CA ASP A 280 -28.01 11.38 8.14
C ASP A 280 -27.81 9.91 8.55
N ASP A 281 -28.90 9.30 8.97
CA ASP A 281 -28.93 7.94 9.46
C ASP A 281 -28.67 6.90 8.36
N GLU A 282 -28.90 7.23 7.09
CA GLU A 282 -28.65 6.34 5.97
C GLU A 282 -27.17 6.36 5.59
N LYS A 283 -26.58 7.54 5.47
CA LYS A 283 -25.15 7.71 5.17
C LYS A 283 -24.25 7.51 6.39
N LEU A 284 -24.84 7.30 7.56
CA LEU A 284 -24.13 7.20 8.84
C LEU A 284 -23.31 8.47 9.13
N GLN A 285 -23.90 9.64 8.89
CA GLN A 285 -23.24 10.93 9.06
C GLN A 285 -23.87 11.74 10.19
N VAL A 286 -23.03 12.47 10.92
CA VAL A 286 -23.47 13.42 11.93
C VAL A 286 -22.63 14.68 11.84
N GLU A 287 -23.29 15.83 11.89
CA GLU A 287 -22.67 17.14 12.06
C GLU A 287 -23.00 17.69 13.44
N VAL A 288 -21.98 18.10 14.19
CA VAL A 288 -22.12 18.66 15.53
C VAL A 288 -21.27 19.91 15.70
N ARG A 289 -21.67 20.78 16.62
CA ARG A 289 -20.85 21.91 17.07
C ARG A 289 -20.35 21.65 18.48
N HIS A 290 -19.05 21.73 18.69
CA HIS A 290 -18.47 21.67 20.03
C HIS A 290 -18.78 22.97 20.78
N ARG A 291 -19.51 22.89 21.90
CA ARG A 291 -20.05 24.05 22.61
C ARG A 291 -18.99 25.03 23.10
N LEU A 292 -17.88 24.50 23.61
CA LEU A 292 -16.84 25.33 24.23
C LEU A 292 -16.01 26.09 23.19
N SER A 293 -15.60 25.42 22.12
CA SER A 293 -14.69 25.98 21.11
C SER A 293 -15.39 26.53 19.86
N GLY A 294 -16.66 26.18 19.64
CA GLY A 294 -17.40 26.51 18.42
C GLY A 294 -16.98 25.71 17.17
N ILE A 295 -15.99 24.81 17.28
CA ILE A 295 -15.54 23.97 16.17
C ILE A 295 -16.70 23.10 15.69
N THR A 296 -16.87 23.05 14.36
CA THR A 296 -17.83 22.14 13.72
C THR A 296 -17.15 20.82 13.42
N ILE A 297 -17.77 19.72 13.82
CA ILE A 297 -17.24 18.37 13.66
C ILE A 297 -18.22 17.57 12.80
N LYS A 298 -17.71 16.95 11.74
CA LYS A 298 -18.46 16.01 10.88
C LYS A 298 -17.87 14.63 11.05
N CYS A 299 -18.70 13.64 11.34
CA CYS A 299 -18.30 12.23 11.35
C CYS A 299 -19.15 11.47 10.34
N GLY A 300 -18.57 10.54 9.56
CA GLY A 300 -19.35 9.89 8.53
C GLY A 300 -18.75 8.66 7.86
N ALA A 301 -19.58 7.93 7.12
CA ALA A 301 -19.11 6.97 6.13
C ALA A 301 -19.12 7.61 4.73
N LEU A 302 -18.12 7.27 3.93
CA LEU A 302 -17.97 7.68 2.53
C LEU A 302 -17.76 6.44 1.66
N TYR A 303 -18.38 6.44 0.49
CA TYR A 303 -18.36 5.29 -0.42
C TYR A 303 -17.86 5.70 -1.80
N GLY A 304 -16.90 4.93 -2.34
CA GLY A 304 -16.34 5.12 -3.67
C GLY A 304 -15.76 6.52 -3.84
N ASP A 305 -16.22 7.23 -4.86
CA ASP A 305 -15.70 8.55 -5.25
C ASP A 305 -15.96 9.65 -4.21
N GLU A 306 -16.87 9.45 -3.25
CA GLU A 306 -17.04 10.38 -2.14
C GLU A 306 -15.75 10.53 -1.31
N VAL A 307 -14.91 9.49 -1.29
CA VAL A 307 -13.61 9.49 -0.60
C VAL A 307 -12.68 10.53 -1.21
N THR A 308 -12.52 10.53 -2.53
CA THR A 308 -11.65 11.48 -3.23
C THR A 308 -12.25 12.88 -3.19
N GLU A 309 -13.57 12.99 -3.32
CA GLU A 309 -14.29 14.26 -3.19
C GLU A 309 -14.02 14.92 -1.83
N LYS A 310 -14.10 14.16 -0.73
CA LYS A 310 -13.86 14.73 0.60
C LYS A 310 -12.39 14.99 0.88
N LEU A 311 -11.49 14.08 0.50
CA LEU A 311 -10.06 14.29 0.73
C LEU A 311 -9.51 15.47 -0.09
N PHE A 312 -9.93 15.61 -1.34
CA PHE A 312 -9.28 16.50 -2.31
C PHE A 312 -10.13 17.70 -2.74
N ARG A 313 -11.41 17.74 -2.35
CA ARG A 313 -12.42 18.67 -2.88
C ARG A 313 -12.56 18.58 -4.40
N GLN A 314 -12.19 17.43 -4.95
CA GLN A 314 -12.28 17.10 -6.37
C GLN A 314 -12.78 15.66 -6.49
N ARG A 315 -13.88 15.48 -7.21
CA ARG A 315 -14.45 14.16 -7.46
C ARG A 315 -13.68 13.48 -8.57
N THR A 316 -12.76 12.61 -8.20
CA THR A 316 -11.98 11.77 -9.11
C THR A 316 -12.37 10.31 -8.89
N PRO A 317 -12.65 9.52 -9.94
CA PRO A 317 -12.99 8.11 -9.78
C PRO A 317 -11.95 7.36 -8.96
N VAL A 318 -12.38 6.60 -7.93
CA VAL A 318 -11.44 5.76 -7.16
C VAL A 318 -10.80 4.68 -8.03
N SER A 319 -11.45 4.28 -9.13
CA SER A 319 -10.88 3.40 -10.15
C SER A 319 -9.60 3.96 -10.76
N ASP A 320 -9.49 5.28 -10.87
CA ASP A 320 -8.33 5.93 -11.48
C ASP A 320 -7.10 5.86 -10.56
N LEU A 321 -7.30 5.56 -9.26
CA LEU A 321 -6.22 5.30 -8.31
C LEU A 321 -5.47 3.99 -8.63
N LEU A 322 -6.08 3.07 -9.38
CA LEU A 322 -5.56 1.72 -9.70
C LEU A 322 -4.86 1.61 -11.07
N LEU A 323 -4.57 2.74 -11.75
CA LEU A 323 -4.19 2.73 -13.17
C LEU A 323 -2.77 2.26 -13.51
N LEU A 324 -1.96 1.82 -12.55
CA LEU A 324 -0.61 1.32 -12.83
C LEU A 324 -0.66 -0.18 -13.15
N ARG A 325 -0.72 -0.51 -14.44
CA ARG A 325 -0.72 -1.89 -14.94
C ARG A 325 0.68 -2.31 -15.32
N TYR A 326 1.28 -3.18 -14.51
CA TYR A 326 2.64 -3.66 -14.70
C TYR A 326 2.68 -5.18 -14.74
N ASP A 327 3.57 -5.70 -15.58
CA ASP A 327 3.72 -7.13 -15.79
C ASP A 327 4.65 -7.79 -14.77
N ASP A 328 5.38 -7.00 -13.97
CA ASP A 328 6.42 -7.46 -13.05
C ASP A 328 5.97 -8.63 -12.18
N ILE A 329 4.81 -8.52 -11.53
CA ILE A 329 4.37 -9.50 -10.55
C ILE A 329 3.83 -10.76 -11.21
N TRP A 330 2.86 -10.64 -12.11
CA TRP A 330 2.21 -11.82 -12.68
C TRP A 330 3.18 -12.64 -13.54
N LEU A 331 4.00 -11.96 -14.35
CA LEU A 331 4.97 -12.63 -15.22
C LEU A 331 6.02 -13.34 -14.37
N SER A 332 6.66 -12.60 -13.47
CA SER A 332 7.76 -13.13 -12.67
C SER A 332 7.30 -14.23 -11.72
N GLN A 333 6.05 -14.18 -11.23
CA GLN A 333 5.48 -15.27 -10.43
C GLN A 333 5.33 -16.54 -11.25
N LEU A 334 4.77 -16.46 -12.46
CA LEU A 334 4.62 -17.63 -13.34
C LEU A 334 5.98 -18.22 -13.74
N ILE A 335 6.93 -17.35 -14.11
CA ILE A 335 8.30 -17.78 -14.42
C ILE A 335 8.95 -18.42 -13.20
N ALA A 336 8.86 -17.81 -12.01
CA ALA A 336 9.44 -18.37 -10.80
C ALA A 336 8.84 -19.73 -10.41
N ILE A 337 7.53 -19.96 -10.61
CA ILE A 337 6.90 -21.26 -10.37
C ILE A 337 7.51 -22.32 -11.30
N SER A 338 7.56 -22.04 -12.60
CA SER A 338 8.12 -22.96 -13.60
C SER A 338 9.61 -23.23 -13.36
N GLU A 339 10.40 -22.18 -13.12
CA GLU A 339 11.83 -22.28 -12.89
C GLU A 339 12.14 -23.01 -11.58
N ARG A 340 11.35 -22.79 -10.52
CA ARG A 340 11.46 -23.54 -9.26
C ARG A 340 11.14 -25.01 -9.45
N ALA A 341 10.04 -25.33 -10.14
CA ALA A 341 9.65 -26.71 -10.41
C ALA A 341 10.76 -27.47 -11.16
N ASN A 342 11.33 -26.83 -12.19
CA ASN A 342 12.45 -27.37 -12.95
C ASN A 342 13.71 -27.55 -12.09
N LEU A 343 14.03 -26.60 -11.22
CA LEU A 343 15.17 -26.70 -10.31
C LEU A 343 15.01 -27.88 -9.33
N LEU A 344 13.81 -28.09 -8.80
CA LEU A 344 13.52 -29.19 -7.88
C LEU A 344 13.67 -30.55 -8.59
N LYS A 345 13.10 -30.67 -9.80
CA LYS A 345 13.04 -31.91 -10.59
C LYS A 345 14.37 -32.26 -11.26
N TYR A 346 15.00 -31.30 -11.93
CA TYR A 346 16.15 -31.52 -12.79
C TYR A 346 17.47 -30.96 -12.22
N GLY A 347 17.42 -30.19 -11.13
CA GLY A 347 18.60 -29.53 -10.56
C GLY A 347 19.12 -28.34 -11.37
N LYS A 348 18.41 -27.95 -12.44
CA LYS A 348 18.74 -26.82 -13.32
C LYS A 348 17.47 -26.24 -13.95
N ASN A 349 17.55 -25.01 -14.44
CA ASN A 349 16.48 -24.31 -15.15
C ASN A 349 17.08 -23.23 -16.08
N TYR A 350 16.25 -22.52 -16.84
CA TYR A 350 16.71 -21.53 -17.82
C TYR A 350 17.40 -20.33 -17.16
N THR A 351 16.94 -19.91 -15.99
CA THR A 351 17.49 -18.82 -15.20
C THR A 351 18.95 -19.09 -14.84
N ILE A 352 19.25 -20.29 -14.30
CA ILE A 352 20.62 -20.70 -13.97
C ILE A 352 21.48 -20.82 -15.23
N ILE A 353 20.94 -21.42 -16.30
CA ILE A 353 21.66 -21.60 -17.57
C ILE A 353 22.04 -20.24 -18.16
N PHE A 354 21.09 -19.32 -18.25
CA PHE A 354 21.31 -17.99 -18.78
C PHE A 354 22.27 -17.16 -17.92
N ARG A 355 22.16 -17.20 -16.59
CA ARG A 355 23.14 -16.54 -15.69
C ARG A 355 24.56 -17.08 -15.87
N ASN A 356 24.71 -18.39 -16.05
CA ASN A 356 26.01 -18.99 -16.36
C ASN A 356 26.51 -18.56 -17.74
N LEU A 357 25.63 -18.38 -18.71
CA LEU A 357 25.99 -17.89 -20.04
C LEU A 357 26.48 -16.44 -20.00
N LEU A 358 25.84 -15.57 -19.20
CA LEU A 358 26.29 -14.18 -19.00
C LEU A 358 27.72 -14.07 -18.45
N ILE A 359 28.19 -15.07 -17.71
CA ILE A 359 29.57 -15.13 -17.20
C ILE A 359 30.55 -15.60 -18.28
N LYS A 360 30.10 -16.47 -19.19
CA LYS A 360 30.95 -17.18 -20.16
C LYS A 360 31.06 -16.51 -21.53
N ASP A 361 30.01 -15.81 -21.99
CA ASP A 361 29.99 -15.13 -23.28
C ASP A 361 29.83 -13.61 -23.11
N TRP A 362 30.91 -12.90 -23.38
CA TRP A 362 30.97 -11.43 -23.31
C TRP A 362 29.96 -10.74 -24.23
N ASN A 363 29.64 -11.32 -25.39
CA ASN A 363 28.67 -10.71 -26.30
C ASN A 363 27.25 -10.82 -25.76
N VAL A 364 26.90 -11.97 -25.14
CA VAL A 364 25.60 -12.13 -24.47
C VAL A 364 25.48 -11.14 -23.32
N ARG A 365 26.56 -10.97 -22.53
CA ARG A 365 26.61 -9.97 -21.45
C ARG A 365 26.37 -8.55 -21.97
N LYS A 366 27.06 -8.16 -23.03
CA LYS A 366 26.93 -6.82 -23.63
C LYS A 366 25.50 -6.56 -24.13
N LEU A 367 24.91 -7.51 -24.84
CA LEU A 367 23.53 -7.41 -25.35
C LEU A 367 22.50 -7.36 -24.21
N TYR A 368 22.77 -8.05 -23.11
CA TYR A 368 21.92 -8.01 -21.92
C TYR A 368 22.04 -6.69 -21.13
N ASP A 369 23.24 -6.13 -21.02
CA ASP A 369 23.43 -4.78 -20.44
C ASP A 369 22.73 -3.71 -21.32
N GLU A 370 22.74 -3.86 -22.64
CA GLU A 370 21.97 -3.01 -23.58
C GLU A 370 20.45 -3.17 -23.38
N PHE A 371 19.97 -4.38 -23.19
CA PHE A 371 18.56 -4.65 -22.88
C PHE A 371 18.13 -3.94 -21.57
N ILE A 372 18.94 -4.00 -20.51
CA ILE A 372 18.66 -3.30 -19.24
C ILE A 372 18.70 -1.78 -19.43
N THR A 373 19.76 -1.24 -20.03
CA THR A 373 19.95 0.21 -20.18
C THR A 373 18.94 0.85 -21.13
N SER A 374 18.38 0.08 -22.07
CA SER A 374 17.26 0.49 -22.93
C SER A 374 15.88 0.32 -22.28
N GLU A 375 15.81 0.05 -20.97
CA GLU A 375 14.58 -0.17 -20.20
C GLU A 375 13.70 -1.26 -20.83
N GLY A 376 14.34 -2.34 -21.25
CA GLY A 376 13.70 -3.51 -21.85
C GLY A 376 13.10 -3.24 -23.22
N SER A 377 13.81 -2.54 -24.11
CA SER A 377 13.33 -2.31 -25.47
C SER A 377 13.13 -3.65 -26.23
N GLU A 378 12.12 -3.69 -27.10
CA GLU A 378 11.80 -4.90 -27.87
C GLU A 378 12.93 -5.27 -28.83
N GLU A 379 13.58 -4.27 -29.44
CA GLU A 379 14.73 -4.45 -30.32
C GLU A 379 15.91 -5.10 -29.58
N ALA A 380 16.29 -4.57 -28.41
CA ALA A 380 17.39 -5.15 -27.62
C ALA A 380 17.06 -6.58 -27.14
N LEU A 381 15.81 -6.84 -26.76
CA LEU A 381 15.35 -8.18 -26.38
C LEU A 381 15.45 -9.17 -27.56
N ASN A 382 14.94 -8.77 -28.74
CA ASN A 382 14.99 -9.61 -29.93
C ASN A 382 16.44 -9.92 -30.33
N ASN A 383 17.30 -8.90 -30.38
CA ASN A 383 18.72 -9.05 -30.71
C ASN A 383 19.44 -10.03 -29.75
N LEU A 384 19.16 -9.93 -28.44
CA LEU A 384 19.72 -10.81 -27.44
C LEU A 384 19.25 -12.26 -27.62
N VAL A 385 17.95 -12.49 -27.75
CA VAL A 385 17.40 -13.84 -27.86
C VAL A 385 17.81 -14.49 -29.18
N GLU A 386 17.77 -13.78 -30.31
CA GLU A 386 18.21 -14.30 -31.60
C GLU A 386 19.68 -14.72 -31.56
N TYR A 387 20.55 -13.93 -30.92
CA TYR A 387 21.95 -14.28 -30.73
C TYR A 387 22.11 -15.57 -29.92
N ILE A 388 21.36 -15.71 -28.82
CA ILE A 388 21.41 -16.90 -27.96
C ILE A 388 20.89 -18.13 -28.70
N ILE A 389 19.74 -18.05 -29.39
CA ILE A 389 19.17 -19.17 -30.13
C ILE A 389 20.10 -19.58 -31.29
N LYS A 390 20.74 -18.62 -31.96
CA LYS A 390 21.66 -18.95 -33.07
C LYS A 390 22.94 -19.65 -32.62
N LYS A 391 23.47 -19.33 -31.43
CA LYS A 391 24.80 -19.78 -30.99
C LYS A 391 24.82 -20.76 -29.82
N HIS A 392 23.77 -20.78 -29.02
CA HIS A 392 23.70 -21.44 -27.71
C HIS A 392 22.35 -22.14 -27.51
N SER A 393 21.63 -22.51 -28.57
CA SER A 393 20.31 -23.15 -28.43
C SER A 393 20.43 -24.48 -27.67
N GLU A 394 21.45 -25.28 -27.93
CA GLU A 394 21.65 -26.61 -27.37
C GLU A 394 21.73 -26.64 -25.83
N ILE A 395 22.17 -25.56 -25.18
CA ILE A 395 22.24 -25.51 -23.71
C ILE A 395 20.89 -25.23 -23.04
N PHE A 396 19.86 -24.86 -23.81
CA PHE A 396 18.48 -24.63 -23.35
C PHE A 396 17.56 -25.77 -23.83
N PRO A 397 17.45 -26.89 -23.07
CA PRO A 397 16.64 -28.03 -23.49
C PRO A 397 15.14 -27.72 -23.44
N SER A 398 14.38 -28.31 -24.35
CA SER A 398 12.93 -28.11 -24.47
C SER A 398 12.15 -28.64 -23.26
N GLU A 399 12.70 -29.64 -22.55
CA GLU A 399 12.08 -30.24 -21.36
C GLU A 399 11.97 -29.28 -20.16
N LEU A 400 12.76 -28.19 -20.15
CA LEU A 400 12.70 -27.15 -19.13
C LEU A 400 11.80 -25.98 -19.55
N CYS A 401 11.29 -25.98 -20.77
CA CYS A 401 10.33 -25.00 -21.23
C CYS A 401 8.93 -25.39 -20.73
N SER A 402 8.06 -24.39 -20.47
CA SER A 402 6.65 -24.70 -20.28
C SER A 402 6.09 -25.35 -21.56
N PRO A 403 5.29 -26.44 -21.44
CA PRO A 403 4.75 -27.15 -22.61
C PRO A 403 3.90 -26.28 -23.55
N SER A 404 3.43 -25.13 -23.05
CA SER A 404 2.52 -24.22 -23.76
C SER A 404 3.20 -23.04 -24.44
N THR A 405 4.53 -22.93 -24.39
CA THR A 405 5.28 -21.78 -24.91
C THR A 405 6.43 -22.23 -25.77
N GLU A 406 6.69 -21.47 -26.84
CA GLU A 406 7.89 -21.65 -27.63
C GLU A 406 9.14 -21.27 -26.81
N LYS A 407 10.26 -21.91 -27.16
CA LYS A 407 11.50 -21.84 -26.38
C LYS A 407 12.07 -20.42 -26.31
N ASP A 408 12.03 -19.72 -27.43
CA ASP A 408 12.48 -18.33 -27.57
C ASP A 408 11.58 -17.38 -26.76
N GLU A 409 10.27 -17.58 -26.79
CA GLU A 409 9.33 -16.82 -25.96
C GLU A 409 9.58 -17.03 -24.46
N TYR A 410 9.75 -18.28 -24.04
CA TYR A 410 10.03 -18.59 -22.63
C TYR A 410 11.38 -18.01 -22.18
N LEU A 411 12.42 -18.10 -23.02
CA LEU A 411 13.71 -17.48 -22.75
C LEU A 411 13.59 -15.94 -22.67
N ALA A 412 12.80 -15.32 -23.54
CA ALA A 412 12.55 -13.88 -23.51
C ALA A 412 11.87 -13.45 -22.20
N ASP A 413 10.90 -14.22 -21.70
CA ASP A 413 10.25 -13.93 -20.42
C ASP A 413 11.20 -14.13 -19.22
N VAL A 414 12.09 -15.14 -19.26
CA VAL A 414 13.16 -15.32 -18.25
C VAL A 414 14.13 -14.14 -18.24
N ILE A 415 14.54 -13.65 -19.41
CA ILE A 415 15.41 -12.47 -19.55
C ILE A 415 14.74 -11.21 -18.99
N GLN A 416 13.46 -11.00 -19.30
CA GLN A 416 12.71 -9.85 -18.80
C GLN A 416 12.53 -9.89 -17.28
N PHE A 417 12.26 -11.07 -16.71
CA PHE A 417 12.24 -11.27 -15.26
C PHE A 417 13.59 -10.94 -14.61
N LEU A 418 14.69 -11.49 -15.14
CA LEU A 418 16.05 -11.21 -14.65
C LEU A 418 16.41 -9.73 -14.76
N GLY A 419 16.14 -9.10 -15.90
CA GLY A 419 16.39 -7.67 -16.09
C GLY A 419 15.60 -6.81 -15.08
N ALA A 420 14.35 -7.16 -14.82
CA ALA A 420 13.54 -6.51 -13.80
C ALA A 420 14.01 -6.78 -12.36
N VAL A 421 14.81 -7.82 -12.11
CA VAL A 421 15.46 -8.04 -10.81
C VAL A 421 16.75 -7.23 -10.70
N GLU A 422 17.56 -7.19 -11.76
CA GLU A 422 18.94 -6.68 -11.73
C GLU A 422 19.12 -5.19 -12.04
N ALA A 423 18.21 -4.57 -12.82
CA ALA A 423 18.25 -3.14 -13.14
C ALA A 423 18.20 -2.24 -11.88
#